data_AF-A0A0F9RB08-F1
#
_entry.id   AF-A0A0F9RB08-F1
#
_cell.length_a   1.000
_cell.length_b   1.000
_cell.length_c   1.000
_cell.angle_alpha   90.00
_cell.angle_beta   90.00
_cell.angle_gamma   90.00
#
_symmetry.space_group_name_H-M   'P 1'
#
loop_
_entity.id
_entity.type
_entity.pdbx_description
1 polymer ?
#
loop_
_entity_poly.entity_id
_entity_poly.type
_entity_poly.pdbx_seq_one_letter_code
_entity_poly.pdbx_strand_id
1 'polypeptide(L)'
;MVTLEEVLFTIILNLFPILILILPYVFIRKKLIGKLYLRIYIGILVFYMVYWILPVIFQLSAEPEVLEDPTNNQGLMFLGAHLGSLISLFAFFPLVTLPFIFFVAPFIALLYTWNQLRKEDGSIESNLKTITYQLKESPIKRIRSELLRNDWTREKEILKLLIILLPISLYLLQVILKISGLEGESLTSGDTALGWFLEILFVYLAIFIFSIELLFSSQIALKGRYFGEAIRKQTFKSLYTVGAPISILSIVLFIAESATESATATTSIFIIIYFFGYFIMASVIFVLFLKIFEPISILIFIKLIDWWKNKKEKIRRIDYSTFYYGIIIAFGAILLYLILNLFVFIPLFESIFADSENIINSAKFVPETVNPTLMDAILFDLMNVFNFIVIILIPIIIIAGLLAYIMKYIKTQFIAFSSYLPVIIIFSIILWFFNFQPLINFVSDDYWITGQISSSNFLNINFYTLRTAALNADLEKSVVLNALALPYLYTRYVFNLIIWTLIILYGKKIFKSKNLPIDDNHVEKVVFSTINDYISYDDYTQEQAQYLITKKKGELIVTQNRREKKLRIF
;
A
#
# COMPACT_ATOMS: atom_id res chain seq x y z
N MET A 1 -17.96 -4.15 41.79
CA MET A 1 -18.70 -5.31 41.26
C MET A 1 -19.17 -4.89 39.88
N VAL A 2 -18.66 -5.50 38.81
CA VAL A 2 -19.06 -5.11 37.44
C VAL A 2 -20.49 -5.60 37.20
N THR A 3 -21.39 -4.71 36.80
CA THR A 3 -22.79 -5.08 36.51
C THR A 3 -22.92 -5.71 35.13
N LEU A 4 -23.96 -6.51 34.90
CA LEU A 4 -24.25 -7.08 33.56
C LEU A 4 -24.43 -5.97 32.51
N GLU A 5 -24.99 -4.83 32.92
CA GLU A 5 -25.17 -3.65 32.07
C GLU A 5 -23.83 -3.08 31.62
N GLU A 6 -22.87 -2.91 32.54
CA GLU A 6 -21.51 -2.43 32.23
C GLU A 6 -20.78 -3.37 31.26
N VAL A 7 -20.95 -4.70 31.39
CA VAL A 7 -20.38 -5.70 30.47
C VAL A 7 -21.00 -5.58 29.07
N LEU A 8 -22.33 -5.55 28.98
CA LEU A 8 -23.02 -5.44 27.68
C LEU A 8 -22.69 -4.10 27.00
N PHE A 9 -22.65 -3.02 27.77
CA PHE A 9 -22.33 -1.69 27.27
C PHE A 9 -20.90 -1.60 26.73
N THR A 10 -19.94 -2.16 27.48
CA THR A 10 -18.54 -2.32 27.06
C THR A 10 -18.43 -3.08 25.72
N ILE A 11 -19.12 -4.22 25.59
CA ILE A 11 -19.08 -5.03 24.35
C ILE A 11 -19.67 -4.23 23.16
N ILE A 12 -20.81 -3.59 23.36
CA ILE A 12 -21.50 -2.84 22.30
C ILE A 12 -20.64 -1.66 21.84
N LEU A 13 -20.05 -0.90 22.77
CA LEU A 13 -19.23 0.27 22.44
C LEU A 13 -17.96 -0.09 21.66
N ASN A 14 -17.26 -1.16 22.05
CA ASN A 14 -16.08 -1.61 21.31
C ASN A 14 -16.44 -2.23 19.94
N LEU A 15 -17.62 -2.85 19.79
CA LEU A 15 -18.09 -3.35 18.48
C LEU A 15 -18.67 -2.24 17.58
N PHE A 16 -19.04 -1.10 18.15
CA PHE A 16 -19.73 -0.02 17.46
C PHE A 16 -19.01 0.48 16.19
N PRO A 17 -17.69 0.71 16.18
CA PRO A 17 -16.97 1.12 14.97
C PRO A 17 -17.16 0.14 13.81
N ILE A 18 -17.10 -1.17 14.08
CA ILE A 18 -17.29 -2.21 13.04
C ILE A 18 -18.76 -2.30 12.61
N LEU A 19 -19.70 -2.17 13.54
CA LEU A 19 -21.13 -2.23 13.25
C LEU A 19 -21.58 -1.07 12.35
N ILE A 20 -21.08 0.15 12.57
CA ILE A 20 -21.39 1.27 11.67
C ILE A 20 -20.87 1.01 10.27
N LEU A 21 -19.65 0.49 10.15
CA LEU A 21 -19.01 0.24 8.86
C LEU A 21 -19.71 -0.87 8.05
N ILE A 22 -20.59 -1.69 8.63
CA ILE A 22 -21.36 -2.65 7.83
C ILE A 22 -22.55 -2.01 7.12
N LEU A 23 -23.08 -0.89 7.63
CA LEU A 23 -24.32 -0.27 7.14
C LEU A 23 -24.23 0.12 5.66
N PRO A 24 -23.20 0.84 5.18
CA PRO A 24 -23.13 1.21 3.76
C PRO A 24 -23.10 -0.02 2.85
N TYR A 25 -22.43 -1.10 3.26
CA TYR A 25 -22.31 -2.33 2.46
C TYR A 25 -23.68 -2.92 2.09
N VAL A 26 -24.62 -2.95 3.04
CA VAL A 26 -25.96 -3.50 2.82
C VAL A 26 -26.65 -2.84 1.62
N PHE A 27 -26.46 -1.54 1.44
CA PHE A 27 -27.06 -0.75 0.36
C PHE A 27 -26.33 -0.88 -0.98
N ILE A 28 -25.01 -1.14 -0.98
CA ILE A 28 -24.18 -1.13 -2.20
C ILE A 28 -23.71 -2.52 -2.66
N ARG A 29 -23.99 -3.60 -1.93
CA ARG A 29 -23.44 -4.97 -2.13
C ARG A 29 -23.51 -5.54 -3.56
N LYS A 30 -24.49 -5.12 -4.37
CA LYS A 30 -24.69 -5.60 -5.75
C LYS A 30 -23.85 -4.84 -6.78
N LYS A 31 -23.31 -3.66 -6.44
CA LYS A 31 -22.53 -2.80 -7.35
C LYS A 31 -21.04 -3.13 -7.25
N LEU A 32 -20.26 -2.75 -8.28
CA LEU A 32 -18.79 -2.84 -8.25
C LEU A 32 -18.21 -2.17 -6.99
N ILE A 33 -18.73 -0.99 -6.65
CA ILE A 33 -18.29 -0.25 -5.46
C ILE A 33 -18.58 -1.03 -4.16
N GLY A 34 -19.64 -1.84 -4.11
CA GLY A 34 -19.90 -2.72 -2.97
C GLY A 34 -18.95 -3.90 -2.87
N LYS A 35 -18.43 -4.41 -3.99
CA LYS A 35 -17.38 -5.44 -3.99
C LYS A 35 -16.04 -4.89 -3.50
N LEU A 36 -15.72 -3.66 -3.86
CA LEU A 36 -14.56 -2.94 -3.33
C LEU A 36 -14.75 -2.65 -1.84
N TYR A 37 -15.91 -2.13 -1.46
CA TYR A 37 -16.24 -1.81 -0.08
C TYR A 37 -16.16 -3.04 0.84
N LEU A 38 -16.64 -4.21 0.39
CA LEU A 38 -16.51 -5.45 1.15
C LEU A 38 -15.04 -5.77 1.47
N ARG A 39 -14.12 -5.55 0.52
CA ARG A 39 -12.69 -5.77 0.74
C ARG A 39 -12.13 -4.79 1.77
N ILE A 40 -12.52 -3.52 1.68
CA ILE A 40 -12.15 -2.48 2.65
C ILE A 40 -12.68 -2.85 4.04
N TYR A 41 -13.96 -3.23 4.14
CA TYR A 41 -14.61 -3.61 5.39
C TYR A 41 -13.95 -4.82 6.06
N ILE A 42 -13.69 -5.90 5.31
CA ILE A 42 -12.97 -7.07 5.84
C ILE A 42 -11.56 -6.66 6.29
N GLY A 43 -10.89 -5.78 5.53
CA GLY A 43 -9.58 -5.24 5.89
C GLY A 43 -9.61 -4.49 7.22
N ILE A 44 -10.54 -3.55 7.39
CA ILE A 44 -10.72 -2.79 8.65
C ILE A 44 -11.07 -3.73 9.81
N LEU A 45 -11.92 -4.74 9.59
CA LEU A 45 -12.29 -5.70 10.62
C LEU A 45 -11.07 -6.47 11.12
N VAL A 46 -10.27 -7.03 10.21
CA VAL A 46 -9.06 -7.78 10.59
C VAL A 46 -8.02 -6.85 11.21
N PHE A 47 -7.89 -5.63 10.70
CA PHE A 47 -7.03 -4.59 11.27
C PHE A 47 -7.44 -4.24 12.71
N TYR A 48 -8.72 -3.99 12.97
CA TYR A 48 -9.22 -3.71 14.31
C TYR A 48 -8.98 -4.86 15.29
N MET A 49 -9.24 -6.11 14.85
CA MET A 49 -9.03 -7.31 15.68
C MET A 49 -7.56 -7.51 16.09
N VAL A 50 -6.62 -7.14 15.23
CA VAL A 50 -5.18 -7.38 15.47
C VAL A 50 -4.46 -6.16 16.02
N TYR A 51 -4.78 -4.96 15.55
CA TYR A 51 -4.07 -3.73 15.91
C TYR A 51 -4.61 -3.09 17.20
N TRP A 52 -5.89 -3.27 17.52
CA TRP A 52 -6.49 -2.77 18.78
C TRP A 52 -6.80 -3.87 19.78
N ILE A 53 -7.45 -4.97 19.36
CA ILE A 53 -7.90 -5.99 20.32
C ILE A 53 -6.75 -6.92 20.74
N LEU A 54 -5.88 -7.36 19.84
CA LEU A 54 -4.80 -8.30 20.20
C LEU A 54 -3.85 -7.73 21.29
N PRO A 55 -3.46 -6.45 21.28
CA PRO A 55 -2.65 -5.84 22.34
C PRO A 55 -3.21 -6.01 23.76
N VAL A 56 -4.53 -6.09 23.91
CA VAL A 56 -5.25 -6.26 25.19
C VAL A 56 -4.81 -7.52 25.92
N ILE A 57 -4.49 -8.59 25.17
CA ILE A 57 -4.08 -9.87 25.76
C ILE A 57 -2.77 -9.71 26.55
N PHE A 58 -1.93 -8.74 26.19
CA PHE A 58 -0.68 -8.44 26.89
C PHE A 58 -0.85 -7.49 28.07
N GLN A 59 -2.04 -6.94 28.26
CA GLN A 59 -2.37 -5.95 29.29
C GLN A 59 -3.30 -6.54 30.37
N LEU A 60 -3.58 -7.85 30.36
CA LEU A 60 -4.52 -8.49 31.28
C LEU A 60 -4.15 -8.36 32.77
N SER A 61 -2.88 -8.10 33.09
CA SER A 61 -2.39 -7.87 34.45
C SER A 61 -2.30 -6.39 34.84
N ALA A 62 -2.51 -5.46 33.91
CA ALA A 62 -2.49 -4.03 34.17
C ALA A 62 -3.88 -3.54 34.58
N GLU A 63 -3.94 -2.63 35.56
CA GLU A 63 -5.18 -1.94 35.87
C GLU A 63 -5.55 -1.01 34.70
N PRO A 64 -6.82 -1.01 34.24
CA PRO A 64 -7.27 -0.08 33.21
C PRO A 64 -7.05 1.37 33.64
N GLU A 65 -6.44 2.17 32.77
CA GLU A 65 -6.32 3.61 33.03
C GLU A 65 -7.70 4.26 33.08
N VAL A 66 -7.95 5.07 34.09
CA VAL A 66 -9.22 5.78 34.24
C VAL A 66 -9.14 7.10 33.47
N LEU A 67 -9.88 7.18 32.37
CA LEU A 67 -10.06 8.41 31.59
C LEU A 67 -11.14 9.25 32.24
N GLU A 68 -10.72 10.32 32.92
CA GLU A 68 -11.65 11.27 33.54
C GLU A 68 -12.50 11.97 32.46
N ASP A 69 -13.83 11.84 32.56
CA ASP A 69 -14.80 12.66 31.80
C ASP A 69 -15.56 13.57 32.78
N PRO A 70 -15.06 14.80 33.04
CA PRO A 70 -15.70 15.73 33.96
C PRO A 70 -17.08 16.21 33.48
N THR A 71 -17.42 15.99 32.20
CA THR A 71 -18.67 16.45 31.59
C THR A 71 -19.70 15.34 31.36
N ASN A 72 -19.29 14.07 31.47
CA ASN A 72 -20.07 12.85 31.27
C ASN A 72 -20.88 12.79 29.96
N ASN A 73 -20.46 13.55 28.94
CA ASN A 73 -21.16 13.73 27.67
C ASN A 73 -20.23 13.55 26.46
N GLN A 74 -18.96 13.21 26.67
CA GLN A 74 -17.97 13.16 25.59
C GLN A 74 -17.89 11.79 24.90
N GLY A 75 -18.57 10.76 25.44
CA GLY A 75 -18.51 9.39 24.91
C GLY A 75 -18.87 9.26 23.42
N LEU A 76 -19.88 9.99 22.92
CA LEU A 76 -20.22 9.97 21.48
C LEU A 76 -19.12 10.61 20.61
N MET A 77 -18.47 11.68 21.09
CA MET A 77 -17.35 12.31 20.40
C MET A 77 -16.15 11.37 20.34
N PHE A 78 -15.87 10.68 21.45
CA PHE A 78 -14.87 9.63 21.51
C PHE A 78 -15.11 8.52 20.48
N LEU A 79 -16.31 7.95 20.39
CA LEU A 79 -16.62 6.93 19.38
C LEU A 79 -16.42 7.43 17.94
N GLY A 80 -16.79 8.69 17.67
CA GLY A 80 -16.62 9.31 16.35
C GLY A 80 -15.15 9.53 15.99
N ALA A 81 -14.37 10.11 16.91
CA ALA A 81 -12.94 10.33 16.76
C ALA A 81 -12.19 9.00 16.59
N HIS A 82 -12.50 8.02 17.44
CA HIS A 82 -11.91 6.69 17.42
C HIS A 82 -12.18 5.93 16.11
N LEU A 83 -13.42 5.99 15.59
CA LEU A 83 -13.74 5.45 14.27
C LEU A 83 -12.95 6.14 13.15
N GLY A 84 -12.81 7.46 13.20
CA GLY A 84 -12.00 8.22 12.25
C GLY A 84 -10.53 7.79 12.27
N SER A 85 -9.96 7.68 13.47
CA SER A 85 -8.58 7.23 13.71
C SER A 85 -8.35 5.82 13.16
N LEU A 86 -9.25 4.88 13.46
CA LEU A 86 -9.25 3.51 12.91
C LEU A 86 -9.20 3.49 11.37
N ILE A 87 -10.08 4.27 10.72
CA ILE A 87 -10.13 4.35 9.26
C ILE A 87 -8.84 4.95 8.70
N SER A 88 -8.29 5.98 9.36
CA SER A 88 -7.11 6.72 8.90
C SER A 88 -5.85 5.84 8.99
N LEU A 89 -5.68 5.13 10.10
CA LEU A 89 -4.58 4.19 10.33
C LEU A 89 -4.69 2.98 9.39
N PHE A 90 -5.89 2.43 9.20
CA PHE A 90 -6.08 1.38 8.19
C PHE A 90 -5.73 1.88 6.78
N ALA A 91 -6.16 3.08 6.41
CA ALA A 91 -5.97 3.64 5.08
C ALA A 91 -4.48 3.88 4.75
N PHE A 92 -3.60 3.99 5.75
CA PHE A 92 -2.16 4.01 5.56
C PHE A 92 -1.67 2.79 4.75
N PHE A 93 -2.19 1.59 5.02
CA PHE A 93 -1.78 0.37 4.33
C PHE A 93 -2.01 0.44 2.81
N PRO A 94 -3.25 0.56 2.29
CA PRO A 94 -3.49 0.62 0.87
C PRO A 94 -2.95 1.89 0.21
N LEU A 95 -2.77 3.00 0.93
CA LEU A 95 -2.30 4.26 0.33
C LEU A 95 -0.78 4.42 0.33
N VAL A 96 -0.05 3.79 1.25
CA VAL A 96 1.41 3.96 1.42
C VAL A 96 2.14 2.61 1.37
N THR A 97 1.86 1.72 2.31
CA THR A 97 2.59 0.45 2.50
C THR A 97 2.47 -0.49 1.29
N LEU A 98 1.26 -0.74 0.80
CA LEU A 98 1.03 -1.65 -0.32
C LEU A 98 1.64 -1.11 -1.63
N PRO A 99 1.43 0.16 -2.03
CA PRO A 99 2.08 0.72 -3.21
C PRO A 99 3.60 0.51 -3.25
N PHE A 100 4.29 0.60 -2.11
CA PHE A 100 5.71 0.28 -2.04
C PHE A 100 5.99 -1.17 -2.49
N ILE A 101 5.27 -2.15 -1.94
CA ILE A 101 5.41 -3.58 -2.32
C ILE A 101 5.21 -3.76 -3.83
N PHE A 102 4.11 -3.20 -4.36
CA PHE A 102 3.71 -3.34 -5.75
C PHE A 102 4.62 -2.58 -6.73
N PHE A 103 5.33 -1.55 -6.26
CA PHE A 103 6.31 -0.83 -7.06
C PHE A 103 7.67 -1.53 -7.12
N VAL A 104 8.16 -2.05 -5.98
CA VAL A 104 9.50 -2.67 -5.89
C VAL A 104 9.53 -4.07 -6.51
N ALA A 105 8.46 -4.85 -6.37
CA ALA A 105 8.40 -6.24 -6.88
C ALA A 105 8.72 -6.39 -8.39
N PRO A 106 8.26 -5.52 -9.31
CA PRO A 106 8.70 -5.50 -10.71
C PRO A 106 10.23 -5.47 -10.92
N PHE A 107 10.98 -4.78 -10.08
CA PHE A 107 12.44 -4.70 -10.19
C PHE A 107 13.10 -6.00 -9.75
N ILE A 108 12.58 -6.65 -8.70
CA ILE A 108 13.03 -7.98 -8.28
C ILE A 108 12.68 -9.04 -9.34
N ALA A 109 11.48 -8.96 -9.94
CA ALA A 109 11.09 -9.81 -11.07
C ALA A 109 12.03 -9.65 -12.28
N LEU A 110 12.53 -8.44 -12.51
CA LEU A 110 13.52 -8.17 -13.55
C LEU A 110 14.86 -8.87 -13.26
N LEU A 111 15.30 -8.93 -12.00
CA LEU A 111 16.51 -9.68 -11.61
C LEU A 111 16.35 -11.18 -11.87
N TYR A 112 15.19 -11.76 -11.55
CA TYR A 112 14.89 -13.16 -11.90
C TYR A 112 14.90 -13.39 -13.41
N THR A 113 14.33 -12.47 -14.18
CA THR A 113 14.32 -12.53 -15.65
C THR A 113 15.75 -12.45 -16.20
N TRP A 114 16.58 -11.56 -15.67
CA TRP A 114 18.00 -11.45 -16.05
C TRP A 114 18.78 -12.73 -15.74
N ASN A 115 18.58 -13.32 -14.57
CA ASN A 115 19.20 -14.59 -14.21
C ASN A 115 18.76 -15.72 -15.14
N GLN A 116 17.49 -15.77 -15.54
CA GLN A 116 17.00 -16.77 -16.49
C GLN A 116 17.63 -16.58 -17.89
N LEU A 117 17.73 -15.33 -18.36
CA LEU A 117 18.36 -15.01 -19.65
C LEU A 117 19.84 -15.41 -19.70
N ARG A 118 20.55 -15.35 -18.56
CA ARG A 118 21.97 -15.75 -18.45
C ARG A 118 22.17 -17.27 -18.50
N LYS A 119 21.16 -18.06 -18.10
CA LYS A 119 21.23 -19.53 -18.09
C LYS A 119 20.97 -20.15 -19.47
N GLU A 120 20.48 -19.37 -20.41
CA GLU A 120 20.03 -19.83 -21.72
C GLU A 120 21.09 -19.62 -22.78
N ASP A 121 21.22 -20.56 -23.71
CA ASP A 121 22.22 -20.49 -24.77
C ASP A 121 22.05 -19.24 -25.65
N GLY A 122 23.16 -18.54 -25.89
CA GLY A 122 23.23 -17.31 -26.68
C GLY A 122 23.62 -16.07 -25.88
N SER A 123 23.60 -14.90 -26.53
CA SER A 123 23.82 -13.62 -25.85
C SER A 123 22.55 -13.15 -25.15
N ILE A 124 22.71 -12.45 -24.02
CA ILE A 124 21.58 -11.84 -23.28
C ILE A 124 20.75 -10.94 -24.19
N GLU A 125 21.39 -10.17 -25.08
CA GLU A 125 20.69 -9.29 -26.02
C GLU A 125 19.81 -10.05 -27.03
N SER A 126 20.29 -11.20 -27.51
CA SER A 126 19.52 -12.08 -28.39
C SER A 126 18.32 -12.68 -27.65
N ASN A 127 18.58 -13.29 -26.48
CA ASN A 127 17.53 -13.92 -25.68
C ASN A 127 16.48 -12.90 -25.21
N LEU A 128 16.90 -11.68 -24.85
CA LEU A 128 16.02 -10.59 -24.47
C LEU A 128 15.03 -10.23 -25.58
N LYS A 129 15.46 -10.22 -26.85
CA LYS A 129 14.54 -9.96 -27.99
C LYS A 129 13.45 -11.02 -28.12
N THR A 130 13.75 -12.27 -27.77
CA THR A 130 12.81 -13.41 -27.85
C THR A 130 11.79 -13.46 -26.71
N ILE A 131 11.93 -12.61 -25.67
CA ILE A 131 10.94 -12.55 -24.60
C ILE A 131 9.58 -12.12 -25.15
N THR A 132 8.52 -12.80 -24.76
CA THR A 132 7.14 -12.40 -25.06
C THR A 132 6.33 -12.36 -23.77
N TYR A 133 5.23 -11.61 -23.77
CA TYR A 133 4.33 -11.46 -22.63
C TYR A 133 2.89 -11.37 -23.14
N GLN A 134 1.94 -11.83 -22.33
CA GLN A 134 0.52 -11.87 -22.70
C GLN A 134 -0.27 -10.86 -21.88
N LEU A 135 -0.66 -9.74 -22.51
CA LEU A 135 -1.60 -8.77 -21.95
C LEU A 135 -2.90 -8.84 -22.74
N LYS A 136 -3.97 -9.37 -22.13
CA LYS A 136 -5.29 -9.51 -22.77
C LYS A 136 -6.17 -8.27 -22.63
N GLU A 137 -6.00 -7.51 -21.56
CA GLU A 137 -6.88 -6.39 -21.18
C GLU A 137 -6.08 -5.23 -20.57
N SER A 138 -6.68 -4.03 -20.53
CA SER A 138 -6.10 -2.90 -19.80
C SER A 138 -6.09 -3.15 -18.30
N PRO A 139 -5.16 -2.53 -17.53
CA PRO A 139 -5.08 -2.72 -16.08
C PRO A 139 -6.44 -2.52 -15.39
N ILE A 140 -7.19 -1.49 -15.77
CA ILE A 140 -8.48 -1.19 -15.14
C ILE A 140 -9.61 -2.09 -15.60
N LYS A 141 -9.62 -2.52 -16.86
CA LYS A 141 -10.58 -3.53 -17.29
C LYS A 141 -10.33 -4.83 -16.54
N ARG A 142 -9.07 -5.20 -16.34
CA ARG A 142 -8.67 -6.35 -15.53
C ARG A 142 -9.08 -6.19 -14.07
N ILE A 143 -8.81 -5.05 -13.42
CA ILE A 143 -9.29 -4.77 -12.04
C ILE A 143 -10.81 -4.94 -11.96
N ARG A 144 -11.55 -4.32 -12.90
CA ARG A 144 -13.02 -4.38 -12.90
C ARG A 144 -13.53 -5.80 -13.12
N SER A 145 -12.97 -6.55 -14.07
CA SER A 145 -13.40 -7.91 -14.39
C SER A 145 -13.06 -8.87 -13.24
N GLU A 146 -11.88 -8.76 -12.65
CA GLU A 146 -11.44 -9.59 -11.53
C GLU A 146 -12.20 -9.31 -10.22
N LEU A 147 -12.57 -8.04 -9.96
CA LEU A 147 -13.41 -7.69 -8.81
C LEU A 147 -14.86 -8.19 -8.98
N LEU A 148 -15.39 -8.23 -10.21
CA LEU A 148 -16.75 -8.71 -10.48
C LEU A 148 -16.85 -10.24 -10.47
N ARG A 149 -15.77 -10.94 -10.86
CA ARG A 149 -15.73 -12.41 -10.97
C ARG A 149 -15.90 -13.14 -9.63
N ASN A 150 -15.78 -12.46 -8.48
CA ASN A 150 -15.88 -13.03 -7.11
C ASN A 150 -15.04 -14.30 -6.89
N ASP A 151 -13.98 -14.51 -7.66
CA ASP A 151 -13.11 -15.67 -7.54
C ASP A 151 -11.96 -15.35 -6.57
N TRP A 152 -11.85 -16.09 -5.48
CA TRP A 152 -10.82 -15.90 -4.44
C TRP A 152 -9.73 -16.99 -4.46
N THR A 153 -9.72 -17.85 -5.47
CA THR A 153 -8.81 -19.00 -5.52
C THR A 153 -7.35 -18.58 -5.44
N ARG A 154 -6.97 -17.58 -6.23
CA ARG A 154 -5.61 -17.04 -6.28
C ARG A 154 -5.21 -16.30 -5.00
N GLU A 155 -6.11 -15.44 -4.50
CA GLU A 155 -5.94 -14.80 -3.20
C GLU A 155 -5.64 -15.83 -2.08
N LYS A 156 -6.40 -16.93 -2.05
CA LYS A 156 -6.20 -18.01 -1.06
C LYS A 156 -4.87 -18.72 -1.23
N GLU A 157 -4.42 -18.96 -2.46
CA GLU A 157 -3.13 -19.60 -2.71
C GLU A 157 -1.97 -18.74 -2.22
N ILE A 158 -2.01 -17.43 -2.49
CA ILE A 158 -1.00 -16.47 -2.02
C ILE A 158 -1.03 -16.32 -0.50
N LEU A 159 -2.22 -16.27 0.11
CA LEU A 159 -2.35 -16.23 1.56
C LEU A 159 -1.74 -17.47 2.22
N LYS A 160 -1.96 -18.68 1.66
CA LYS A 160 -1.35 -19.91 2.17
C LYS A 160 0.18 -19.83 2.18
N LEU A 161 0.77 -19.29 1.12
CA LEU A 161 2.22 -19.14 1.01
C LEU A 161 2.77 -18.16 2.04
N LEU A 162 2.10 -17.01 2.21
CA LEU A 162 2.49 -16.05 3.25
C LEU A 162 2.42 -16.72 4.63
N ILE A 163 1.36 -17.48 4.93
CA ILE A 163 1.24 -18.23 6.20
C ILE A 163 2.38 -19.24 6.38
N ILE A 164 2.86 -19.90 5.31
CA ILE A 164 3.98 -20.85 5.39
C ILE A 164 5.32 -20.15 5.63
N LEU A 165 5.46 -18.91 5.15
CA LEU A 165 6.66 -18.10 5.41
C LEU A 165 6.69 -17.57 6.83
N LEU A 166 5.54 -17.54 7.51
CA LEU A 166 5.41 -16.93 8.81
C LEU A 166 6.51 -17.41 9.77
N PRO A 167 6.84 -18.71 9.88
CA PRO A 167 7.82 -19.09 10.89
C PRO A 167 9.27 -18.96 10.39
N ILE A 168 9.50 -18.89 9.07
CA ILE A 168 10.78 -18.38 8.53
C ILE A 168 10.96 -16.91 8.91
N SER A 169 9.89 -16.12 8.83
CA SER A 169 9.93 -14.72 9.24
C SER A 169 10.09 -14.53 10.74
N LEU A 170 9.53 -15.44 11.55
CA LEU A 170 9.78 -15.49 13.00
C LEU A 170 11.25 -15.78 13.30
N TYR A 171 11.84 -16.77 12.63
CA TYR A 171 13.26 -17.07 12.78
C TYR A 171 14.15 -15.89 12.37
N LEU A 172 13.84 -15.27 11.22
CA LEU A 172 14.58 -14.09 10.76
C LEU A 172 14.46 -12.93 11.75
N LEU A 173 13.26 -12.68 12.27
CA LEU A 173 13.03 -11.69 13.31
C LEU A 173 13.89 -11.99 14.54
N GLN A 174 13.88 -13.22 15.05
CA GLN A 174 14.66 -13.62 16.22
C GLN A 174 16.16 -13.39 16.00
N VAL A 175 16.69 -13.80 14.86
CA VAL A 175 18.10 -13.58 14.52
C VAL A 175 18.43 -12.09 14.49
N ILE A 176 17.55 -11.27 13.93
CA ILE A 176 17.76 -9.81 13.86
C ILE A 176 17.70 -9.20 15.26
N LEU A 177 16.75 -9.59 16.11
CA LEU A 177 16.63 -9.11 17.50
C LEU A 177 17.86 -9.49 18.32
N LYS A 178 18.35 -10.72 18.15
CA LYS A 178 19.57 -11.24 18.77
C LYS A 178 20.81 -10.43 18.39
N ILE A 179 21.01 -10.19 17.10
CA ILE A 179 22.12 -9.37 16.59
C ILE A 179 21.99 -7.91 17.06
N SER A 180 20.75 -7.42 17.25
CA SER A 180 20.46 -6.06 17.68
C SER A 180 20.54 -5.86 19.20
N GLY A 181 20.67 -6.92 20.00
CA GLY A 181 20.66 -6.85 21.46
C GLY A 181 19.31 -6.50 22.08
N LEU A 182 18.20 -6.72 21.37
CA LEU A 182 16.84 -6.35 21.80
C LEU A 182 16.00 -7.55 22.23
N GLU A 183 16.64 -8.63 22.69
CA GLU A 183 15.98 -9.91 23.03
C GLU A 183 15.04 -9.80 24.25
N GLY A 184 15.28 -8.84 25.14
CA GLY A 184 14.55 -8.66 26.41
C GLY A 184 13.53 -7.52 26.41
N GLU A 185 13.31 -6.82 25.30
CA GLU A 185 12.36 -5.71 25.26
C GLU A 185 10.91 -6.21 25.32
N SER A 186 10.21 -5.89 26.41
CA SER A 186 8.81 -6.30 26.63
C SER A 186 7.83 -5.29 26.04
N LEU A 187 6.85 -5.76 25.28
CA LEU A 187 5.70 -4.97 24.80
C LEU A 187 4.99 -4.18 25.92
N THR A 188 5.16 -4.58 27.18
CA THR A 188 4.53 -3.95 28.34
C THR A 188 5.25 -2.71 28.87
N SER A 189 6.54 -2.49 28.54
CA SER A 189 7.29 -1.35 29.10
C SER A 189 7.07 -0.03 28.37
N GLY A 190 6.40 -0.05 27.22
CA GLY A 190 6.19 1.16 26.41
C GLY A 190 7.34 1.50 25.44
N ASP A 191 8.45 0.76 25.50
CA ASP A 191 9.71 1.12 24.83
C ASP A 191 9.93 0.44 23.46
N THR A 192 9.06 -0.47 23.04
CA THR A 192 9.42 -1.43 22.00
C THR A 192 9.08 -0.96 20.58
N ALA A 193 10.09 -0.79 19.73
CA ALA A 193 9.95 -0.56 18.28
C ALA A 193 9.53 -1.83 17.49
N LEU A 194 9.20 -2.93 18.18
CA LEU A 194 9.00 -4.25 17.60
C LEU A 194 7.84 -4.27 16.58
N GLY A 195 6.65 -3.80 16.96
CA GLY A 195 5.46 -3.83 16.10
C GLY A 195 5.66 -3.09 14.78
N TRP A 196 6.34 -1.94 14.84
CA TRP A 196 6.74 -1.17 13.68
C TRP A 196 7.75 -1.92 12.79
N PHE A 197 8.75 -2.58 13.37
CA PHE A 197 9.70 -3.38 12.59
C PHE A 197 9.04 -4.59 11.90
N LEU A 198 8.00 -5.18 12.51
CA LEU A 198 7.23 -6.27 11.89
C LEU A 198 6.57 -5.86 10.58
N GLU A 199 6.07 -4.63 10.49
CA GLU A 199 5.53 -4.07 9.25
C GLU A 199 6.55 -4.08 8.13
N ILE A 200 7.75 -3.59 8.44
CA ILE A 200 8.86 -3.49 7.49
C ILE A 200 9.32 -4.87 7.04
N LEU A 201 9.45 -5.81 7.99
CA LEU A 201 9.81 -7.20 7.69
C LEU A 201 8.78 -7.84 6.76
N PHE A 202 7.48 -7.67 7.05
CA PHE A 202 6.40 -8.15 6.19
C PHE A 202 6.49 -7.56 4.78
N VAL A 203 6.70 -6.25 4.67
CA VAL A 203 6.83 -5.55 3.39
C VAL A 203 7.91 -6.18 2.51
N TYR A 204 9.11 -6.42 3.06
CA TYR A 204 10.19 -7.03 2.30
C TYR A 204 9.86 -8.46 1.85
N LEU A 205 9.27 -9.28 2.71
CA LEU A 205 8.87 -10.65 2.37
C LEU A 205 7.78 -10.66 1.27
N ALA A 206 6.80 -9.77 1.39
CA ALA A 206 5.73 -9.62 0.41
C ALA A 206 6.28 -9.22 -0.97
N ILE A 207 7.30 -8.35 -1.03
CA ILE A 207 7.99 -7.99 -2.29
C ILE A 207 8.55 -9.22 -2.99
N PHE A 208 9.27 -10.09 -2.27
CA PHE A 208 9.85 -11.30 -2.85
C PHE A 208 8.79 -12.26 -3.38
N ILE A 209 7.77 -12.56 -2.58
CA ILE A 209 6.69 -13.47 -3.01
C ILE A 209 5.91 -12.91 -4.18
N PHE A 210 5.56 -11.63 -4.09
CA PHE A 210 4.81 -10.99 -5.15
C PHE A 210 5.62 -10.88 -6.44
N SER A 211 6.95 -10.69 -6.38
CA SER A 211 7.79 -10.68 -7.59
C SER A 211 7.77 -12.00 -8.37
N ILE A 212 7.70 -13.13 -7.67
CA ILE A 212 7.59 -14.46 -8.29
C ILE A 212 6.20 -14.65 -8.89
N GLU A 213 5.17 -14.24 -8.15
CA GLU A 213 3.79 -14.27 -8.62
C GLU A 213 3.57 -13.32 -9.82
N LEU A 214 4.34 -12.23 -9.89
CA LEU A 214 4.35 -11.28 -11.01
C LEU A 214 4.88 -11.91 -12.29
N LEU A 215 5.94 -12.74 -12.20
CA LEU A 215 6.47 -13.48 -13.34
C LEU A 215 5.43 -14.47 -13.90
N PHE A 216 4.72 -15.16 -13.01
CA PHE A 216 3.65 -16.07 -13.40
C PHE A 216 2.48 -15.32 -14.06
N SER A 217 2.01 -14.25 -13.43
CA SER A 217 0.83 -13.51 -13.87
C SER A 217 1.02 -12.59 -15.07
N SER A 218 2.26 -12.18 -15.34
CA SER A 218 2.64 -11.52 -16.60
C SER A 218 2.72 -12.50 -17.78
N GLN A 219 2.67 -13.81 -17.50
CA GLN A 219 2.80 -14.89 -18.49
C GLN A 219 4.02 -14.65 -19.38
N ILE A 220 5.16 -14.32 -18.75
CA ILE A 220 6.39 -14.07 -19.47
C ILE A 220 6.94 -15.38 -20.04
N ALA A 221 7.25 -15.37 -21.33
CA ALA A 221 7.77 -16.52 -22.06
C ALA A 221 9.11 -16.20 -22.72
N LEU A 222 10.01 -17.17 -22.69
CA LEU A 222 11.29 -17.14 -23.42
C LEU A 222 11.24 -18.22 -24.49
N LYS A 223 11.45 -17.85 -25.76
CA LYS A 223 11.34 -18.78 -26.91
C LYS A 223 10.02 -19.60 -26.88
N GLY A 224 8.92 -18.95 -26.49
CA GLY A 224 7.58 -19.56 -26.38
C GLY A 224 7.31 -20.39 -25.11
N ARG A 225 8.28 -20.54 -24.20
CA ARG A 225 8.11 -21.30 -22.94
C ARG A 225 7.88 -20.36 -21.75
N TYR A 226 6.75 -20.52 -21.05
CA TYR A 226 6.43 -19.74 -19.84
C TYR A 226 7.31 -20.16 -18.66
N PHE A 227 8.41 -19.46 -18.44
CA PHE A 227 9.33 -19.80 -17.36
C PHE A 227 8.85 -19.31 -15.98
N GLY A 228 7.97 -18.31 -15.94
CA GLY A 228 7.38 -17.81 -14.69
C GLY A 228 6.62 -18.90 -13.92
N GLU A 229 5.93 -19.80 -14.62
CA GLU A 229 5.23 -20.94 -14.01
C GLU A 229 6.21 -21.96 -13.39
N ALA A 230 7.30 -22.26 -14.10
CA ALA A 230 8.34 -23.16 -13.60
C ALA A 230 9.00 -22.61 -12.34
N ILE A 231 9.39 -21.32 -12.34
CA ILE A 231 9.97 -20.65 -11.17
C ILE A 231 8.99 -20.68 -10.00
N ARG A 232 7.72 -20.30 -10.23
CA ARG A 232 6.68 -20.33 -9.19
C ARG A 232 6.53 -21.71 -8.58
N LYS A 233 6.37 -22.75 -9.41
CA LYS A 233 6.19 -24.14 -8.95
C LYS A 233 7.39 -24.63 -8.16
N GLN A 234 8.61 -24.32 -8.62
CA GLN A 234 9.84 -24.69 -7.92
C GLN A 234 9.96 -23.99 -6.57
N THR A 235 9.77 -22.67 -6.53
CA THR A 235 9.84 -21.89 -5.29
C THR A 235 8.78 -22.35 -4.30
N PHE A 236 7.54 -22.54 -4.75
CA PHE A 236 6.46 -22.95 -3.85
C PHE A 236 6.76 -24.34 -3.31
N LYS A 237 7.12 -25.31 -4.16
CA LYS A 237 7.52 -26.64 -3.71
C LYS A 237 8.65 -26.56 -2.68
N SER A 238 9.67 -25.75 -2.93
CA SER A 238 10.77 -25.54 -1.97
C SER A 238 10.28 -24.96 -0.64
N LEU A 239 9.43 -23.93 -0.66
CA LEU A 239 8.85 -23.33 0.55
C LEU A 239 7.97 -24.32 1.32
N TYR A 240 7.18 -25.14 0.64
CA TYR A 240 6.37 -26.17 1.28
C TYR A 240 7.23 -27.31 1.85
N THR A 241 8.23 -27.79 1.11
CA THR A 241 9.03 -28.96 1.48
C THR A 241 10.15 -28.66 2.47
N VAL A 242 10.82 -27.51 2.34
CA VAL A 242 11.94 -27.10 3.18
C VAL A 242 11.50 -26.05 4.20
N GLY A 243 10.71 -25.08 3.74
CA GLY A 243 10.26 -23.98 4.58
C GLY A 243 9.38 -24.45 5.73
N ALA A 244 8.38 -25.32 5.48
CA ALA A 244 7.46 -25.77 6.53
C ALA A 244 8.15 -26.57 7.66
N PRO A 245 9.06 -27.54 7.41
CA PRO A 245 9.80 -28.21 8.49
C PRO A 245 10.73 -27.27 9.27
N ILE A 246 11.47 -26.39 8.59
CA ILE A 246 12.30 -25.37 9.27
C ILE A 246 11.42 -24.49 10.15
N SER A 247 10.27 -24.09 9.61
CA SER A 247 9.28 -23.28 10.29
C SER A 247 8.82 -23.91 11.61
N ILE A 248 8.49 -25.21 11.59
CA ILE A 248 8.08 -25.95 12.79
C ILE A 248 9.26 -26.04 13.76
N LEU A 249 10.45 -26.36 13.28
CA LEU A 249 11.66 -26.45 14.10
C LEU A 249 11.99 -25.11 14.76
N SER A 250 11.86 -23.99 14.06
CA SER A 250 12.10 -22.64 14.60
C SER A 250 11.11 -22.28 15.70
N ILE A 251 9.83 -22.62 15.58
CA ILE A 251 8.84 -22.42 16.64
C ILE A 251 9.21 -23.30 17.86
N VAL A 252 9.53 -24.57 17.62
CA VAL A 252 9.92 -25.50 18.70
C VAL A 252 11.18 -25.02 19.40
N LEU A 253 12.19 -24.58 18.66
CA LEU A 253 13.45 -24.08 19.19
C LEU A 253 13.25 -22.79 19.98
N PHE A 254 12.39 -21.90 19.51
CA PHE A 254 12.04 -20.67 20.24
C PHE A 254 11.30 -20.96 21.55
N ILE A 255 10.32 -21.87 21.54
CA ILE A 255 9.63 -22.31 22.76
C ILE A 255 10.60 -23.01 23.71
N ALA A 256 11.54 -23.82 23.18
CA ALA A 256 12.54 -24.50 23.98
C ALA A 256 13.53 -23.52 24.62
N GLU A 257 14.08 -22.56 23.85
CA GLU A 257 15.01 -21.53 24.31
C GLU A 257 14.37 -20.68 25.41
N SER A 258 13.13 -20.23 25.20
CA SER A 258 12.35 -19.47 26.19
C SER A 258 11.91 -20.28 27.42
N ALA A 259 11.68 -21.60 27.30
CA ALA A 259 11.34 -22.45 28.44
C ALA A 259 12.53 -22.73 29.38
N THR A 260 13.76 -22.64 28.89
CA THR A 260 14.98 -22.80 29.70
C THR A 260 15.30 -21.59 30.58
N GLU A 261 14.81 -20.39 30.22
CA GLU A 261 14.92 -19.17 31.03
C GLU A 261 13.62 -18.95 31.83
N SER A 262 13.57 -19.50 33.04
CA SER A 262 12.35 -19.66 33.85
C SER A 262 11.57 -18.38 34.20
N ALA A 263 12.10 -17.19 33.90
CA ALA A 263 11.47 -15.89 34.18
C ALA A 263 10.89 -15.19 32.93
N THR A 264 11.19 -15.66 31.70
CA THR A 264 10.82 -15.00 30.43
C THR A 264 9.89 -15.84 29.55
N ALA A 265 9.65 -17.12 29.91
CA ALA A 265 8.87 -18.07 29.12
C ALA A 265 7.46 -17.59 28.71
N THR A 266 6.75 -16.87 29.58
CA THR A 266 5.41 -16.34 29.29
C THR A 266 5.46 -15.17 28.30
N THR A 267 6.44 -14.28 28.43
CA THR A 267 6.64 -13.11 27.55
C THR A 267 6.94 -13.53 26.11
N SER A 268 7.74 -14.58 25.92
CA SER A 268 8.10 -15.08 24.59
C SER A 268 6.90 -15.65 23.81
N ILE A 269 6.02 -16.43 24.46
CA ILE A 269 4.79 -16.96 23.84
C ILE A 269 3.87 -15.82 23.38
N PHE A 270 3.77 -14.76 24.19
CA PHE A 270 2.98 -13.59 23.85
C PHE A 270 3.55 -12.82 22.65
N ILE A 271 4.87 -12.64 22.58
CA ILE A 271 5.54 -12.05 21.40
C ILE A 271 5.25 -12.88 20.14
N ILE A 272 5.27 -14.22 20.23
CA ILE A 272 4.89 -15.08 19.11
C ILE A 272 3.44 -14.81 18.70
N ILE A 273 2.48 -14.87 19.63
CA ILE A 273 1.06 -14.67 19.29
C ILE A 273 0.86 -13.29 18.66
N TYR A 274 1.54 -12.27 19.18
CA TYR A 274 1.52 -10.92 18.63
C TYR A 274 2.05 -10.88 17.20
N PHE A 275 3.23 -11.46 16.98
CA PHE A 275 3.86 -11.58 15.66
C PHE A 275 2.95 -12.29 14.66
N PHE A 276 2.38 -13.43 15.05
CA PHE A 276 1.49 -14.21 14.20
C PHE A 276 0.25 -13.42 13.83
N GLY A 277 -0.40 -12.77 14.80
CA GLY A 277 -1.56 -11.92 14.56
C GLY A 277 -1.24 -10.81 13.57
N TYR A 278 -0.14 -10.09 13.81
CA TYR A 278 0.32 -8.99 12.97
C TYR A 278 0.60 -9.44 11.53
N PHE A 279 1.36 -10.52 11.37
CA PHE A 279 1.71 -11.08 10.07
C PHE A 279 0.48 -11.56 9.30
N ILE A 280 -0.47 -12.21 9.98
CA ILE A 280 -1.74 -12.66 9.38
C ILE A 280 -2.57 -11.44 8.92
N MET A 281 -2.69 -10.41 9.76
CA MET A 281 -3.39 -9.18 9.41
C MET A 281 -2.81 -8.55 8.14
N ALA A 282 -1.49 -8.31 8.12
CA ALA A 282 -0.80 -7.72 6.98
C ALA A 282 -0.96 -8.58 5.71
N SER A 283 -0.87 -9.91 5.85
CA SER A 283 -1.09 -10.87 4.76
C SER A 283 -2.50 -10.82 4.20
N VAL A 284 -3.52 -10.76 5.06
CA VAL A 284 -4.93 -10.66 4.65
C VAL A 284 -5.17 -9.33 3.93
N ILE A 285 -4.70 -8.21 4.50
CA ILE A 285 -4.81 -6.89 3.87
C ILE A 285 -4.13 -6.88 2.50
N PHE A 286 -2.89 -7.38 2.39
CA PHE A 286 -2.17 -7.48 1.12
C PHE A 286 -2.99 -8.23 0.05
N VAL A 287 -3.54 -9.39 0.41
CA VAL A 287 -4.32 -10.24 -0.50
C VAL A 287 -5.66 -9.59 -0.89
N LEU A 288 -6.30 -8.84 0.02
CA LEU A 288 -7.56 -8.12 -0.26
C LEU A 288 -7.39 -7.07 -1.36
N PHE A 289 -6.22 -6.42 -1.45
CA PHE A 289 -5.94 -5.37 -2.45
C PHE A 289 -5.12 -5.84 -3.65
N LEU A 290 -4.70 -7.11 -3.69
CA LEU A 290 -3.86 -7.67 -4.77
C LEU A 290 -4.42 -7.40 -6.16
N LYS A 291 -5.72 -7.64 -6.37
CA LYS A 291 -6.40 -7.41 -7.66
C LYS A 291 -6.42 -5.97 -8.14
N ILE A 292 -6.21 -5.00 -7.25
CA ILE A 292 -6.21 -3.57 -7.58
C ILE A 292 -4.82 -3.15 -8.06
N PHE A 293 -3.77 -3.56 -7.32
CA PHE A 293 -2.42 -3.09 -7.59
C PHE A 293 -1.65 -3.98 -8.57
N GLU A 294 -1.90 -5.30 -8.60
CA GLU A 294 -1.17 -6.22 -9.45
C GLU A 294 -1.19 -5.84 -10.94
N PRO A 295 -2.32 -5.46 -11.55
CA PRO A 295 -2.33 -5.08 -12.96
C PRO A 295 -1.45 -3.86 -13.28
N ILE A 296 -1.23 -2.98 -12.30
CA ILE A 296 -0.32 -1.83 -12.43
C ILE A 296 1.13 -2.31 -12.34
N SER A 297 1.46 -3.18 -11.39
CA SER A 297 2.80 -3.80 -11.29
C SER A 297 3.19 -4.57 -12.54
N ILE A 298 2.26 -5.34 -13.13
CA ILE A 298 2.50 -6.06 -14.40
C ILE A 298 2.86 -5.07 -15.51
N LEU A 299 2.15 -3.95 -15.57
CA LEU A 299 2.42 -2.91 -16.55
C LEU A 299 3.79 -2.27 -16.34
N ILE A 300 4.20 -2.01 -15.10
CA ILE A 300 5.55 -1.50 -14.78
C ILE A 300 6.60 -2.52 -15.25
N PHE A 301 6.44 -3.79 -14.89
CA PHE A 301 7.37 -4.86 -15.25
C PHE A 301 7.56 -5.00 -16.76
N ILE A 302 6.46 -5.02 -17.52
CA ILE A 302 6.51 -5.10 -18.99
C ILE A 302 7.18 -3.87 -19.58
N LYS A 303 6.90 -2.67 -19.07
CA LYS A 303 7.56 -1.44 -19.51
C LYS A 303 9.06 -1.44 -19.24
N LEU A 304 9.51 -2.00 -18.12
CA LEU A 304 10.93 -2.18 -17.81
C LEU A 304 11.60 -3.11 -18.81
N ILE A 305 10.98 -4.25 -19.15
CA ILE A 305 11.50 -5.18 -20.16
C ILE A 305 11.56 -4.52 -21.55
N ASP A 306 10.49 -3.83 -21.97
CA ASP A 306 10.46 -3.14 -23.26
C ASP A 306 11.49 -2.01 -23.35
N TRP A 307 11.73 -1.32 -22.23
CA TRP A 307 12.80 -0.33 -22.16
C TRP A 307 14.17 -1.00 -22.27
N TRP A 308 14.39 -2.13 -21.60
CA TRP A 308 15.64 -2.89 -21.70
C TRP A 308 15.91 -3.37 -23.13
N LYS A 309 14.88 -3.90 -23.82
CA LYS A 309 14.96 -4.33 -25.22
C LYS A 309 15.37 -3.21 -26.19
N ASN A 310 14.71 -2.06 -26.06
CA ASN A 310 14.80 -0.98 -27.04
C ASN A 310 15.58 0.24 -26.52
N LYS A 311 16.51 0.03 -25.57
CA LYS A 311 17.21 1.10 -24.85
C LYS A 311 17.83 2.14 -25.79
N LYS A 312 18.54 1.72 -26.84
CA LYS A 312 19.21 2.61 -27.80
C LYS A 312 18.24 3.47 -28.60
N GLU A 313 17.14 2.88 -29.07
CA GLU A 313 16.12 3.60 -29.85
C GLU A 313 15.31 4.56 -28.98
N LYS A 314 14.91 4.12 -27.78
CA LYS A 314 14.13 4.95 -26.86
C LYS A 314 14.90 6.20 -26.43
N ILE A 315 16.20 6.07 -26.11
CA ILE A 315 17.04 7.22 -25.72
C ILE A 315 17.14 8.26 -26.86
N ARG A 316 17.23 7.82 -28.11
CA ARG A 316 17.32 8.73 -29.28
C ARG A 316 16.03 9.49 -29.59
N ARG A 317 14.87 8.99 -29.16
CA ARG A 317 13.55 9.58 -29.42
C ARG A 317 13.06 10.52 -28.31
N ILE A 318 13.86 10.74 -27.26
CA ILE A 318 13.47 11.61 -26.15
C ILE A 318 13.55 13.06 -26.63
N ASP A 319 12.39 13.68 -26.80
CA ASP A 319 12.28 15.11 -27.08
C ASP A 319 12.20 15.91 -25.77
N TYR A 320 13.31 16.54 -25.40
CA TYR A 320 13.42 17.36 -24.18
C TYR A 320 12.72 18.73 -24.28
N SER A 321 12.14 19.08 -25.43
CA SER A 321 11.44 20.36 -25.62
C SER A 321 10.38 20.64 -24.56
N THR A 322 9.72 19.60 -24.05
CA THR A 322 8.63 19.70 -23.06
C THR A 322 9.09 19.53 -21.61
N PHE A 323 10.40 19.42 -21.35
CA PHE A 323 10.94 19.19 -20.00
C PHE A 323 10.61 20.32 -19.01
N TYR A 324 10.60 21.57 -19.49
CA TYR A 324 10.34 22.75 -18.65
C TYR A 324 8.90 22.77 -18.09
N TYR A 325 7.92 22.20 -18.80
CA TYR A 325 6.53 22.14 -18.31
C TYR A 325 6.43 21.34 -17.02
N GLY A 326 7.19 20.23 -16.91
CA GLY A 326 7.22 19.43 -15.69
C GLY A 326 7.80 20.19 -14.50
N ILE A 327 8.87 20.96 -14.73
CA ILE A 327 9.49 21.80 -13.69
C ILE A 327 8.51 22.88 -13.22
N ILE A 328 7.92 23.66 -14.14
CA ILE A 328 7.00 24.75 -13.79
C ILE A 328 5.81 24.24 -12.98
N ILE A 329 5.22 23.12 -13.39
CA ILE A 329 4.06 22.56 -12.67
C ILE A 329 4.48 21.92 -11.34
N ALA A 330 5.72 21.40 -11.21
CA ALA A 330 6.26 20.97 -9.92
C ALA A 330 6.37 22.14 -8.94
N PHE A 331 6.90 23.28 -9.37
CA PHE A 331 6.90 24.50 -8.57
C PHE A 331 5.49 24.97 -8.21
N GLY A 332 4.54 24.89 -9.14
CA GLY A 332 3.13 25.17 -8.86
C GLY A 332 2.53 24.24 -7.80
N ALA A 333 2.88 22.95 -7.81
CA ALA A 333 2.44 21.98 -6.80
C ALA A 333 3.01 22.30 -5.40
N ILE A 334 4.30 22.64 -5.34
CA ILE A 334 4.97 23.04 -4.10
C ILE A 334 4.33 24.33 -3.55
N LEU A 335 4.15 25.35 -4.41
CA LEU A 335 3.53 26.61 -4.02
C LEU A 335 2.10 26.41 -3.51
N LEU A 336 1.30 25.61 -4.22
CA LEU A 336 -0.08 25.30 -3.81
C LEU A 336 -0.11 24.67 -2.41
N TYR A 337 0.77 23.70 -2.16
CA TYR A 337 0.82 23.07 -0.85
C TYR A 337 1.37 24.00 0.23
N LEU A 338 2.37 24.83 -0.05
CA LEU A 338 2.86 25.82 0.91
C LEU A 338 1.77 26.81 1.30
N ILE A 339 0.95 27.27 0.35
CA ILE A 339 -0.21 28.12 0.64
C ILE A 339 -1.19 27.38 1.54
N LEU A 340 -1.55 26.14 1.21
CA LEU A 340 -2.45 25.35 2.05
C LEU A 340 -1.85 25.11 3.45
N ASN A 341 -0.56 24.84 3.55
CA ASN A 341 0.11 24.57 4.79
C ASN A 341 0.13 25.80 5.71
N LEU A 342 0.58 26.95 5.18
CA LEU A 342 0.71 28.19 5.95
C LEU A 342 -0.63 28.83 6.32
N PHE A 343 -1.62 28.81 5.42
CA PHE A 343 -2.89 29.52 5.62
C PHE A 343 -4.03 28.63 6.11
N VAL A 344 -3.91 27.30 5.99
CA VAL A 344 -4.97 26.37 6.36
C VAL A 344 -4.49 25.38 7.42
N PHE A 345 -3.45 24.60 7.16
CA PHE A 345 -3.09 23.48 8.05
C PHE A 345 -2.46 23.94 9.36
N ILE A 346 -1.47 24.84 9.34
CA ILE A 346 -0.84 25.35 10.57
C ILE A 346 -1.88 26.06 11.46
N PRO A 347 -2.67 27.04 10.97
CA PRO A 347 -3.65 27.71 11.81
C PRO A 347 -4.72 26.77 12.36
N LEU A 348 -5.18 25.78 11.56
CA LEU A 348 -6.14 24.79 12.04
C LEU A 348 -5.53 23.86 13.08
N PHE A 349 -4.28 23.43 12.89
CA PHE A 349 -3.59 22.56 13.83
C PHE A 349 -3.39 23.27 15.16
N GLU A 350 -2.84 24.49 15.17
CA GLU A 350 -2.63 25.28 16.39
C GLU A 350 -3.96 25.64 17.08
N SER A 351 -5.03 25.89 16.32
CA SER A 351 -6.34 26.21 16.89
C SER A 351 -7.03 25.02 17.54
N ILE A 352 -6.83 23.80 17.04
CA ILE A 352 -7.51 22.59 17.53
C ILE A 352 -6.64 21.86 18.56
N PHE A 353 -5.32 21.86 18.36
CA PHE A 353 -4.32 21.14 19.14
C PHE A 353 -3.30 22.09 19.78
N ALA A 354 -3.81 23.13 20.48
CA ALA A 354 -2.99 24.20 21.08
C ALA A 354 -1.90 23.68 22.05
N ASP A 355 -2.11 22.49 22.63
CA ASP A 355 -1.16 21.82 23.53
C ASP A 355 -0.83 20.40 23.01
N SER A 356 -0.32 20.33 21.78
CA SER A 356 -0.04 19.07 21.10
C SER A 356 0.95 18.17 21.85
N GLU A 357 1.89 18.75 22.61
CA GLU A 357 2.87 17.99 23.38
C GLU A 357 2.21 17.24 24.54
N ASN A 358 1.33 17.89 25.31
CA ASN A 358 0.59 17.21 26.38
C ASN A 358 -0.39 16.16 25.83
N ILE A 359 -1.02 16.41 24.67
CA ILE A 359 -1.88 15.42 24.00
C ILE A 359 -1.06 14.18 23.62
N ILE A 360 0.15 14.33 23.08
CA ILE A 360 1.02 13.21 22.74
C ILE A 360 1.51 12.48 24.00
N ASN A 361 1.94 13.23 25.01
CA ASN A 361 2.49 12.66 26.25
C ASN A 361 1.45 11.92 27.09
N SER A 362 0.19 12.36 27.08
CA SER A 362 -0.94 11.64 27.70
C SER A 362 -1.37 10.41 26.89
N ALA A 363 -1.15 10.42 25.57
CA ALA A 363 -1.45 9.29 24.71
C ALA A 363 -0.38 8.18 24.73
N LYS A 364 0.82 8.42 25.29
CA LYS A 364 1.87 7.40 25.43
C LYS A 364 1.33 6.16 26.18
N PHE A 365 1.85 4.99 25.82
CA PHE A 365 1.45 3.70 26.41
C PHE A 365 1.79 3.63 27.91
N VAL A 366 2.88 4.29 28.31
CA VAL A 366 3.17 4.64 29.68
C VAL A 366 3.12 6.16 29.75
N PRO A 367 2.00 6.76 30.20
CA PRO A 367 1.86 8.21 30.24
C PRO A 367 2.90 8.84 31.16
N GLU A 368 3.54 9.92 30.69
CA GLU A 368 4.38 10.77 31.55
C GLU A 368 3.54 11.70 32.44
N THR A 369 2.26 11.83 32.12
CA THR A 369 1.27 12.62 32.85
C THR A 369 0.41 11.71 33.73
N VAL A 370 0.13 12.13 34.96
CA VAL A 370 -0.39 11.23 36.00
C VAL A 370 -1.85 10.80 35.75
N ASN A 371 -2.65 11.54 34.96
CA ASN A 371 -4.06 11.20 34.68
C ASN A 371 -4.49 11.66 33.27
N PRO A 372 -4.54 10.79 32.25
CA PRO A 372 -5.08 11.14 30.94
C PRO A 372 -6.61 11.34 31.02
N THR A 373 -7.13 12.39 30.36
CA THR A 373 -8.59 12.63 30.30
C THR A 373 -9.22 12.00 29.05
N LEU A 374 -10.55 11.85 29.04
CA LEU A 374 -11.26 11.40 27.84
C LEU A 374 -11.08 12.39 26.67
N MET A 375 -10.95 13.68 26.96
CA MET A 375 -10.69 14.70 25.95
C MET A 375 -9.31 14.55 25.31
N ASP A 376 -8.28 14.22 26.09
CA ASP A 376 -6.94 13.98 25.56
C ASP A 376 -6.93 12.81 24.56
N ALA A 377 -7.64 11.73 24.91
CA ALA A 377 -7.81 10.59 24.01
C ALA A 377 -8.59 10.95 22.72
N ILE A 378 -9.64 11.77 22.83
CA ILE A 378 -10.39 12.30 21.66
C ILE A 378 -9.47 13.12 20.75
N LEU A 379 -8.72 14.05 21.35
CA LEU A 379 -7.84 14.95 20.60
C LEU A 379 -6.69 14.18 19.93
N PHE A 380 -6.14 13.16 20.59
CA PHE A 380 -5.12 12.30 19.99
C PHE A 380 -5.67 11.52 18.78
N ASP A 381 -6.87 10.94 18.88
CA ASP A 381 -7.51 10.27 17.74
C ASP A 381 -7.83 11.24 16.59
N LEU A 382 -8.28 12.46 16.89
CA LEU A 382 -8.48 13.50 15.88
C LEU A 382 -7.17 13.97 15.25
N MET A 383 -6.08 14.03 16.02
CA MET A 383 -4.75 14.37 15.52
C MET A 383 -4.24 13.32 14.53
N ASN A 384 -4.48 12.02 14.78
CA ASN A 384 -4.19 10.95 13.82
C ASN A 384 -4.95 11.12 12.50
N VAL A 385 -6.24 11.48 12.57
CA VAL A 385 -7.06 11.78 11.38
C VAL A 385 -6.51 12.99 10.62
N PHE A 386 -6.19 14.07 11.34
CA PHE A 386 -5.66 15.29 10.76
C PHE A 386 -4.32 15.04 10.06
N ASN A 387 -3.38 14.36 10.75
CA ASN A 387 -2.08 13.99 10.22
C ASN A 387 -2.21 13.12 8.97
N PHE A 388 -3.11 12.12 8.98
CA PHE A 388 -3.38 11.31 7.78
C PHE A 388 -3.84 12.17 6.59
N ILE A 389 -4.76 13.12 6.81
CA ILE A 389 -5.27 13.99 5.74
C ILE A 389 -4.15 14.88 5.19
N VAL A 390 -3.42 15.56 6.06
CA VAL A 390 -2.42 16.57 5.70
C VAL A 390 -1.15 15.96 5.13
N ILE A 391 -0.65 14.88 5.73
CA ILE A 391 0.64 14.25 5.39
C ILE A 391 0.51 13.24 4.25
N ILE A 392 -0.66 12.62 4.08
CA ILE A 392 -0.82 11.51 3.13
C ILE A 392 -1.82 11.86 2.04
N LEU A 393 -3.07 12.13 2.40
CA LEU A 393 -4.16 12.24 1.42
C LEU A 393 -3.97 13.45 0.49
N ILE A 394 -3.74 14.64 1.06
CA ILE A 394 -3.61 15.89 0.30
C ILE A 394 -2.35 15.88 -0.59
N PRO A 395 -1.16 15.48 -0.11
CA PRO A 395 0.02 15.33 -0.95
C PRO A 395 -0.19 14.35 -2.11
N ILE A 396 -0.80 13.19 -1.87
CA ILE A 396 -1.14 12.24 -2.95
C ILE A 396 -2.03 12.91 -3.98
N ILE A 397 -3.08 13.63 -3.57
CA ILE A 397 -4.01 14.31 -4.48
C ILE A 397 -3.30 15.38 -5.31
N ILE A 398 -2.50 16.24 -4.67
CA ILE A 398 -1.80 17.34 -5.35
C ILE A 398 -0.76 16.77 -6.32
N ILE A 399 0.13 15.92 -5.84
CA ILE A 399 1.26 15.41 -6.64
C ILE A 399 0.74 14.49 -7.74
N ALA A 400 -0.01 13.45 -7.40
CA ALA A 400 -0.45 12.48 -8.41
C ALA A 400 -1.47 13.08 -9.38
N GLY A 401 -2.31 14.00 -8.91
CA GLY A 401 -3.26 14.75 -9.73
C GLY A 401 -2.57 15.67 -10.74
N LEU A 402 -1.64 16.51 -10.29
CA LEU A 402 -0.90 17.42 -11.16
C LEU A 402 0.06 16.68 -12.08
N LEU A 403 0.74 15.63 -11.61
CA LEU A 403 1.59 14.80 -12.47
C LEU A 403 0.78 14.10 -13.56
N ALA A 404 -0.38 13.53 -13.22
CA ALA A 404 -1.30 12.97 -14.22
C ALA A 404 -1.82 14.03 -15.21
N TYR A 405 -1.96 15.29 -14.77
CA TYR A 405 -2.33 16.41 -15.63
C TYR A 405 -1.20 16.79 -16.61
N ILE A 406 0.04 16.91 -16.13
CA ILE A 406 1.23 17.22 -16.95
C ILE A 406 1.43 16.18 -18.05
N MET A 407 1.16 14.91 -17.76
CA MET A 407 1.29 13.83 -18.74
C MET A 407 0.34 13.95 -19.94
N LYS A 408 -0.59 14.92 -19.96
CA LYS A 408 -1.34 15.29 -21.17
C LYS A 408 -0.53 16.15 -22.15
N TYR A 409 0.45 16.89 -21.65
CA TYR A 409 1.24 17.87 -22.40
C TYR A 409 2.62 17.34 -22.77
N ILE A 410 3.20 16.46 -21.94
CA ILE A 410 4.50 15.87 -22.20
C ILE A 410 4.37 14.61 -23.03
N LYS A 411 5.12 14.54 -24.14
CA LYS A 411 5.06 13.42 -25.11
C LYS A 411 5.50 12.09 -24.50
N THR A 412 6.39 12.05 -23.52
CA THR A 412 6.86 10.77 -22.93
C THR A 412 6.67 10.70 -21.41
N GLN A 413 6.31 9.52 -20.91
CA GLN A 413 6.19 9.27 -19.46
C GLN A 413 7.49 9.52 -18.72
N PHE A 414 8.60 9.12 -19.32
CA PHE A 414 9.92 9.26 -18.73
C PHE A 414 10.24 10.73 -18.45
N ILE A 415 10.05 11.63 -19.42
CA ILE A 415 10.27 13.06 -19.25
C ILE A 415 9.37 13.63 -18.17
N ALA A 416 8.10 13.26 -18.13
CA ALA A 416 7.18 13.77 -17.11
C ALA A 416 7.61 13.40 -15.70
N PHE A 417 7.97 12.13 -15.47
CA PHE A 417 8.48 11.69 -14.17
C PHE A 417 9.84 12.33 -13.84
N SER A 418 10.77 12.41 -14.80
CA SER A 418 12.13 12.91 -14.56
C SER A 418 12.23 14.43 -14.43
N SER A 419 11.29 15.19 -14.98
CA SER A 419 11.21 16.65 -14.80
C SER A 419 10.44 17.06 -13.54
N TYR A 420 9.43 16.29 -13.14
CA TYR A 420 8.53 16.66 -12.04
C TYR A 420 8.97 16.13 -10.66
N LEU A 421 9.22 14.81 -10.54
CA LEU A 421 9.50 14.20 -9.24
C LEU A 421 10.81 14.67 -8.60
N PRO A 422 11.94 14.81 -9.32
CA PRO A 422 13.18 15.29 -8.71
C PRO A 422 13.04 16.69 -8.10
N VAL A 423 12.30 17.59 -8.75
CA VAL A 423 12.04 18.94 -8.23
C VAL A 423 11.27 18.84 -6.90
N ILE A 424 10.21 18.03 -6.84
CA ILE A 424 9.44 17.84 -5.60
C ILE A 424 10.29 17.20 -4.51
N ILE A 425 11.09 16.18 -4.82
CA ILE A 425 11.95 15.51 -3.85
C ILE A 425 12.97 16.51 -3.28
N ILE A 426 13.68 17.23 -4.14
CA ILE A 426 14.69 18.21 -3.71
C ILE A 426 14.05 19.30 -2.84
N PHE A 427 12.93 19.87 -3.28
CA PHE A 427 12.25 20.90 -2.49
C PHE A 427 11.66 20.36 -1.18
N SER A 428 11.19 19.11 -1.16
CA SER A 428 10.71 18.48 0.08
C SER A 428 11.85 18.30 1.09
N ILE A 429 13.05 17.91 0.62
CA ILE A 429 14.26 17.85 1.47
C ILE A 429 14.65 19.24 1.98
N ILE A 430 14.61 20.26 1.11
CA ILE A 430 14.90 21.65 1.50
C ILE A 430 13.90 22.14 2.56
N LEU A 431 12.59 21.96 2.35
CA LEU A 431 11.57 22.38 3.29
C LEU A 431 11.75 21.70 4.66
N TRP A 432 12.02 20.39 4.66
CA TRP A 432 12.34 19.66 5.87
C TRP A 432 13.55 20.26 6.62
N PHE A 433 14.62 20.60 5.91
CA PHE A 433 15.81 21.23 6.52
C PHE A 433 15.52 22.60 7.17
N PHE A 434 14.50 23.31 6.69
CA PHE A 434 14.05 24.60 7.24
C PHE A 434 12.89 24.45 8.25
N ASN A 435 12.63 23.24 8.76
CA ASN A 435 11.52 22.94 9.67
C ASN A 435 10.13 23.28 9.13
N PHE A 436 9.97 23.32 7.80
CA PHE A 436 8.66 23.36 7.16
C PHE A 436 8.17 21.95 6.88
N GLN A 437 6.87 21.73 7.05
CA GLN A 437 6.22 20.48 6.67
C GLN A 437 6.35 20.28 5.15
N PRO A 438 7.05 19.23 4.69
CA PRO A 438 7.32 19.03 3.27
C PRO A 438 6.13 18.38 2.54
N LEU A 439 6.18 18.40 1.21
CA LEU A 439 5.19 17.74 0.35
C LEU A 439 5.34 16.20 0.40
N ILE A 440 6.58 15.73 0.43
CA ILE A 440 6.95 14.34 0.68
C ILE A 440 7.51 14.27 2.09
N ASN A 441 6.82 13.57 2.97
CA ASN A 441 7.30 13.37 4.33
C ASN A 441 8.48 12.39 4.31
N PHE A 442 9.65 12.83 4.79
CA PHE A 442 10.83 11.99 4.97
C PHE A 442 11.12 11.69 6.44
N VAL A 443 10.30 12.21 7.36
CA VAL A 443 10.45 12.01 8.79
C VAL A 443 10.03 10.57 9.13
N SER A 444 10.85 9.87 9.91
CA SER A 444 10.49 8.60 10.52
C SER A 444 9.33 8.79 11.49
N ASP A 445 8.46 7.80 11.62
CA ASP A 445 7.36 7.89 12.58
C ASP A 445 7.98 7.83 14.00
N ASP A 446 7.77 8.87 14.81
CA ASP A 446 8.35 8.96 16.17
C ASP A 446 7.67 7.97 17.15
N TYR A 447 6.45 7.56 16.82
CA TYR A 447 5.64 6.64 17.60
C TYR A 447 4.95 5.60 16.72
N TRP A 448 4.84 4.40 17.27
CA TRP A 448 4.02 3.32 16.76
C TRP A 448 2.69 3.28 17.53
N ILE A 449 1.57 3.20 16.81
CA ILE A 449 0.25 3.28 17.42
C ILE A 449 -0.24 1.88 17.80
N THR A 450 -0.87 1.75 18.96
CA THR A 450 -1.45 0.48 19.46
C THR A 450 -2.73 0.74 20.27
N GLY A 451 -3.42 -0.32 20.68
CA GLY A 451 -4.56 -0.25 21.60
C GLY A 451 -4.13 -0.40 23.06
N GLN A 452 -4.71 0.40 23.95
CA GLN A 452 -4.55 0.28 25.40
C GLN A 452 -5.90 0.19 26.11
N ILE A 453 -5.98 -0.67 27.14
CA ILE A 453 -7.19 -0.83 27.95
C ILE A 453 -7.34 0.41 28.83
N SER A 454 -8.51 1.02 28.74
CA SER A 454 -8.91 2.17 29.55
C SER A 454 -10.34 1.97 30.06
N SER A 455 -10.70 2.73 31.08
CA SER A 455 -12.06 2.81 31.59
C SER A 455 -12.51 4.27 31.60
N SER A 456 -13.78 4.50 31.30
CA SER A 456 -14.38 5.81 31.41
C SER A 456 -15.85 5.67 31.81
N ASN A 457 -16.52 6.80 32.00
CA ASN A 457 -17.93 6.85 32.33
C ASN A 457 -18.69 7.55 31.20
N PHE A 458 -19.78 6.94 30.76
CA PHE A 458 -20.71 7.56 29.83
C PHE A 458 -22.13 7.24 30.25
N LEU A 459 -22.98 8.28 30.35
CA LEU A 459 -24.37 8.15 30.85
C LEU A 459 -24.46 7.55 32.27
N ASN A 460 -23.47 7.83 33.13
CA ASN A 460 -23.34 7.24 34.48
C ASN A 460 -23.11 5.72 34.50
N ILE A 461 -22.74 5.13 33.37
CA ILE A 461 -22.35 3.72 33.27
C ILE A 461 -20.85 3.68 33.02
N ASN A 462 -20.12 3.01 33.91
CA ASN A 462 -18.70 2.76 33.68
C ASN A 462 -18.55 1.74 32.56
N PHE A 463 -17.66 2.03 31.61
CA PHE A 463 -17.37 1.12 30.52
C PHE A 463 -15.88 1.01 30.30
N TYR A 464 -15.47 -0.17 29.84
CA TYR A 464 -14.10 -0.43 29.44
C TYR A 464 -13.98 -0.23 27.93
N THR A 465 -12.93 0.44 27.50
CA THR A 465 -12.70 0.75 26.09
C THR A 465 -11.25 0.63 25.73
N LEU A 466 -11.01 0.40 24.44
CA LEU A 466 -9.68 0.42 23.86
C LEU A 466 -9.40 1.85 23.38
N ARG A 467 -8.54 2.57 24.09
CA ARG A 467 -8.03 3.86 23.62
C ARG A 467 -6.86 3.63 22.67
N THR A 468 -6.62 4.58 21.79
CA THR A 468 -5.41 4.63 20.99
C THR A 468 -4.24 5.08 21.88
N ALA A 469 -3.11 4.40 21.78
CA ALA A 469 -1.90 4.69 22.54
C ALA A 469 -0.66 4.73 21.63
N ALA A 470 0.32 5.54 22.02
CA ALA A 470 1.59 5.70 21.31
C ALA A 470 2.72 4.96 22.04
N LEU A 471 3.43 4.09 21.33
CA LEU A 471 4.69 3.47 21.75
C LEU A 471 5.83 4.21 21.08
N ASN A 472 6.89 4.54 21.82
CA ASN A 472 8.05 5.21 21.23
C ASN A 472 8.70 4.28 20.21
N ALA A 473 8.93 4.79 18.99
CA ALA A 473 9.54 4.05 17.90
C ALA A 473 11.02 4.47 17.72
N ASP A 474 11.81 4.33 18.79
CA ASP A 474 13.22 4.70 18.75
C ASP A 474 14.10 3.55 18.19
N LEU A 475 14.54 3.72 16.96
CA LEU A 475 15.46 2.79 16.28
C LEU A 475 16.89 3.28 16.29
N GLU A 476 17.15 4.48 16.79
CA GLU A 476 18.51 5.02 16.89
C GLU A 476 19.36 4.14 17.80
N LYS A 477 18.73 3.46 18.76
CA LYS A 477 19.35 2.46 19.63
C LYS A 477 19.92 1.25 18.90
N SER A 478 19.40 0.87 17.71
CA SER A 478 19.91 -0.27 16.93
C SER A 478 20.30 0.11 15.50
N VAL A 479 21.61 0.15 15.25
CA VAL A 479 22.19 0.41 13.92
C VAL A 479 21.67 -0.59 12.87
N VAL A 480 21.48 -1.86 13.26
CA VAL A 480 21.05 -2.93 12.34
C VAL A 480 19.59 -2.76 11.93
N LEU A 481 18.70 -2.52 12.90
CA LEU A 481 17.28 -2.28 12.60
C LEU A 481 17.09 -1.02 11.78
N ASN A 482 17.78 0.06 12.15
CA ASN A 482 17.72 1.31 11.40
C ASN A 482 18.17 1.09 9.96
N ALA A 483 19.34 0.46 9.73
CA ALA A 483 19.85 0.17 8.38
C ALA A 483 18.89 -0.64 7.51
N LEU A 484 18.17 -1.62 8.10
CA LEU A 484 17.16 -2.41 7.40
C LEU A 484 15.89 -1.60 7.09
N ALA A 485 15.54 -0.64 7.94
CA ALA A 485 14.35 0.19 7.78
C ALA A 485 14.52 1.37 6.82
N LEU A 486 15.73 1.96 6.73
CA LEU A 486 16.01 3.16 5.92
C LEU A 486 15.45 3.10 4.50
N PRO A 487 15.65 2.01 3.70
CA PRO A 487 15.16 2.00 2.33
C PRO A 487 13.64 2.14 2.26
N TYR A 488 12.91 1.47 3.16
CA TYR A 488 11.45 1.57 3.21
C TYR A 488 11.00 2.96 3.68
N LEU A 489 11.54 3.47 4.79
CA LEU A 489 11.07 4.71 5.39
C LEU A 489 11.20 5.93 4.47
N TYR A 490 12.35 6.07 3.83
CA TYR A 490 12.63 7.25 3.01
C TYR A 490 12.04 7.17 1.60
N THR A 491 11.67 5.98 1.12
CA THR A 491 11.16 5.82 -0.26
C THR A 491 9.69 5.43 -0.38
N ARG A 492 9.03 4.98 0.70
CA ARG A 492 7.60 4.61 0.71
C ARG A 492 6.70 5.73 0.16
N TYR A 493 6.97 6.97 0.57
CA TYR A 493 6.23 8.15 0.14
C TYR A 493 6.59 8.65 -1.26
N VAL A 494 7.66 8.16 -1.88
CA VAL A 494 7.95 8.44 -3.30
C VAL A 494 7.27 7.40 -4.18
N PHE A 495 7.35 6.13 -3.80
CA PHE A 495 6.83 5.02 -4.59
C PHE A 495 5.31 4.98 -4.61
N ASN A 496 4.65 5.33 -3.50
CA ASN A 496 3.20 5.46 -3.48
C ASN A 496 2.69 6.52 -4.47
N LEU A 497 3.36 7.68 -4.57
CA LEU A 497 3.01 8.76 -5.50
C LEU A 497 3.10 8.30 -6.95
N ILE A 498 4.15 7.53 -7.28
CA ILE A 498 4.31 6.95 -8.62
C ILE A 498 3.16 6.00 -8.92
N ILE A 499 2.85 5.07 -8.01
CA ILE A 499 1.77 4.09 -8.20
C ILE A 499 0.41 4.78 -8.35
N TRP A 500 0.08 5.73 -7.48
CA TRP A 500 -1.20 6.46 -7.57
C TRP A 500 -1.31 7.28 -8.85
N THR A 501 -0.22 7.90 -9.30
CA THR A 501 -0.16 8.58 -10.60
C THR A 501 -0.48 7.61 -11.74
N LEU A 502 0.14 6.43 -11.75
CA LEU A 502 -0.12 5.41 -12.78
C LEU A 502 -1.57 4.91 -12.74
N ILE A 503 -2.14 4.69 -11.54
CA ILE A 503 -3.55 4.31 -11.37
C ILE A 503 -4.48 5.38 -11.97
N ILE A 504 -4.30 6.65 -11.60
CA ILE A 504 -5.12 7.77 -12.10
C ILE A 504 -5.00 7.89 -13.62
N LEU A 505 -3.79 7.71 -14.14
CA LEU A 505 -3.51 7.88 -15.56
C LEU A 505 -4.10 6.78 -16.42
N TYR A 506 -3.86 5.51 -16.06
CA TYR A 506 -4.46 4.39 -16.75
C TYR A 506 -5.96 4.27 -16.47
N GLY A 507 -6.44 4.99 -15.43
CA GLY A 507 -7.81 5.42 -15.15
C GLY A 507 -8.68 5.59 -16.37
N LYS A 508 -8.17 6.45 -17.26
CA LYS A 508 -8.95 7.10 -18.32
C LYS A 508 -8.59 6.60 -19.71
N LYS A 509 -7.65 5.65 -19.83
CA LYS A 509 -7.07 5.26 -21.13
C LYS A 509 -7.72 4.02 -21.74
N ILE A 510 -8.06 4.13 -23.03
CA ILE A 510 -8.52 3.02 -23.86
C ILE A 510 -7.30 2.38 -24.51
N PHE A 511 -7.08 1.09 -24.23
CA PHE A 511 -5.98 0.34 -24.83
C PHE A 511 -6.40 -0.21 -26.19
N LYS A 512 -5.56 -0.02 -27.21
CA LYS A 512 -5.74 -0.60 -28.54
C LYS A 512 -5.07 -1.97 -28.58
N SER A 513 -5.72 -2.94 -29.20
CA SER A 513 -5.17 -4.30 -29.38
C SER A 513 -4.59 -4.46 -30.78
N LYS A 514 -3.44 -5.13 -30.91
CA LYS A 514 -2.91 -5.54 -32.21
C LYS A 514 -2.82 -7.07 -32.25
N ASN A 515 -2.95 -7.64 -33.42
CA ASN A 515 -2.80 -9.07 -33.60
C ASN A 515 -1.32 -9.36 -33.92
N LEU A 516 -0.71 -10.32 -33.22
CA LEU A 516 0.59 -10.87 -33.59
C LEU A 516 0.38 -12.22 -34.27
N PRO A 517 0.96 -12.43 -35.45
CA PRO A 517 1.12 -13.80 -35.95
C PRO A 517 2.14 -14.52 -35.06
N ILE A 518 1.76 -15.70 -34.54
CA ILE A 518 2.66 -16.64 -33.86
C ILE A 518 3.31 -17.57 -34.90
N ASP A 519 2.55 -17.93 -35.95
CA ASP A 519 2.95 -18.73 -37.11
C ASP A 519 2.04 -18.39 -38.31
N ASP A 520 2.34 -18.89 -39.51
CA ASP A 520 1.56 -18.68 -40.76
C ASP A 520 0.04 -18.99 -40.61
N ASN A 521 -0.35 -19.82 -39.63
CA ASN A 521 -1.74 -20.23 -39.38
C ASN A 521 -2.31 -19.79 -38.02
N HIS A 522 -1.54 -19.17 -37.13
CA HIS A 522 -2.01 -18.82 -35.78
C HIS A 522 -1.79 -17.34 -35.48
N VAL A 523 -2.87 -16.63 -35.21
CA VAL A 523 -2.86 -15.21 -34.84
C VAL A 523 -3.34 -15.09 -33.40
N GLU A 524 -2.46 -14.67 -32.50
CA GLU A 524 -2.86 -14.33 -31.13
C GLU A 524 -3.04 -12.82 -30.99
N LYS A 525 -4.17 -12.45 -30.39
CA LYS A 525 -4.49 -11.06 -30.10
C LYS A 525 -3.67 -10.61 -28.89
N VAL A 526 -2.53 -9.98 -29.13
CA VAL A 526 -1.68 -9.40 -28.09
C VAL A 526 -1.97 -7.91 -27.96
N VAL A 527 -2.50 -7.47 -26.82
CA VAL A 527 -2.76 -6.04 -26.61
C VAL A 527 -1.43 -5.31 -26.39
N PHE A 528 -0.83 -4.83 -27.47
CA PHE A 528 0.24 -3.84 -27.37
C PHE A 528 -0.34 -2.51 -26.91
N SER A 529 0.13 -2.02 -25.76
CA SER A 529 -0.02 -0.60 -25.45
C SER A 529 0.89 0.17 -26.41
N THR A 530 0.34 0.82 -27.43
CA THR A 530 1.02 1.93 -28.11
C THR A 530 0.99 3.15 -27.20
N ILE A 531 1.75 3.17 -26.10
CA ILE A 531 1.92 4.41 -25.33
C ILE A 531 3.33 4.42 -24.70
N ASN A 532 4.35 4.52 -25.56
CA ASN A 532 5.55 5.28 -25.16
C ASN A 532 5.29 6.77 -25.34
N ASP A 533 4.47 7.12 -26.34
CA ASP A 533 4.21 8.50 -26.74
C ASP A 533 2.75 8.88 -26.41
N TYR A 534 2.58 9.93 -25.62
CA TYR A 534 1.35 10.69 -25.53
C TYR A 534 1.25 11.55 -26.79
N ILE A 535 0.09 11.51 -27.43
CA ILE A 535 -0.28 12.55 -28.40
C ILE A 535 -0.40 13.83 -27.57
N SER A 536 0.47 14.81 -27.81
CA SER A 536 0.37 16.10 -27.13
C SER A 536 -0.91 16.81 -27.57
N TYR A 537 -1.40 17.77 -26.77
CA TYR A 537 -2.56 18.58 -27.17
C TYR A 537 -2.36 19.27 -28.53
N ASP A 538 -1.12 19.67 -28.82
CA ASP A 538 -0.74 20.30 -30.09
C ASP A 538 -0.81 19.30 -31.25
N ASP A 539 -0.34 18.06 -31.06
CA ASP A 539 -0.47 17.00 -32.07
C ASP A 539 -1.95 16.61 -32.29
N TYR A 540 -2.79 16.67 -31.24
CA TYR A 540 -4.23 16.39 -31.33
C TYR A 540 -5.01 17.46 -32.12
N THR A 541 -4.58 18.72 -32.05
CA THR A 541 -5.23 19.82 -32.76
C THR A 541 -4.72 19.97 -34.19
N GLN A 542 -3.50 19.51 -34.48
CA GLN A 542 -2.87 19.65 -35.80
C GLN A 542 -3.05 18.41 -36.70
N GLU A 543 -3.23 17.20 -36.16
CA GLU A 543 -3.47 16.00 -36.97
C GLU A 543 -4.96 15.62 -37.00
N GLN A 544 -5.58 15.68 -38.19
CA GLN A 544 -6.72 14.83 -38.52
C GLN A 544 -6.24 13.36 -38.57
N ALA A 545 -5.89 12.80 -37.42
CA ALA A 545 -5.29 11.47 -37.34
C ALA A 545 -6.29 10.43 -37.88
N GLN A 546 -5.98 9.88 -39.05
CA GLN A 546 -6.66 8.71 -39.62
C GLN A 546 -6.44 7.51 -38.70
N TYR A 547 -7.32 7.34 -37.73
CA TYR A 547 -7.38 6.11 -36.99
C TYR A 547 -8.10 5.06 -37.84
N LEU A 548 -7.43 3.93 -38.06
CA LEU A 548 -8.07 2.66 -38.43
C LEU A 548 -9.11 2.31 -37.35
N ILE A 549 -10.34 2.75 -37.57
CA ILE A 549 -11.53 2.27 -36.89
C ILE A 549 -11.72 0.84 -37.38
N THR A 550 -11.48 -0.14 -36.52
CA THR A 550 -11.95 -1.50 -36.77
C THR A 550 -13.48 -1.46 -36.71
N LYS A 551 -14.09 -1.30 -37.88
CA LYS A 551 -15.53 -1.40 -38.07
C LYS A 551 -15.96 -2.79 -37.61
N LYS A 552 -16.83 -2.86 -36.62
CA LYS A 552 -17.50 -4.09 -36.20
C LYS A 552 -18.19 -4.69 -37.44
N LYS A 553 -17.94 -5.97 -37.73
CA LYS A 553 -18.66 -6.73 -38.77
C LYS A 553 -20.16 -6.58 -38.52
N GLY A 554 -20.85 -6.00 -39.49
CA GLY A 554 -22.30 -5.83 -39.55
C GLY A 554 -22.65 -5.36 -40.96
N GLU A 555 -22.95 -6.34 -41.81
CA GLU A 555 -23.59 -6.29 -43.12
C GLU A 555 -22.99 -5.39 -44.22
N LEU A 556 -22.42 -6.06 -45.22
CA LEU A 556 -22.31 -5.61 -46.60
C LEU A 556 -23.72 -5.49 -47.20
N ILE A 557 -24.15 -4.27 -47.53
CA ILE A 557 -24.93 -4.04 -48.76
C ILE A 557 -24.34 -2.83 -49.48
N VAL A 558 -24.00 -3.10 -50.74
CA VAL A 558 -23.44 -2.24 -51.77
C VAL A 558 -24.41 -1.09 -52.12
N THR A 559 -23.90 0.15 -52.23
CA THR A 559 -24.02 0.95 -53.47
C THR A 559 -23.29 2.28 -53.36
N GLN A 560 -22.30 2.45 -54.23
CA GLN A 560 -21.43 3.61 -54.38
C GLN A 560 -22.04 4.70 -55.29
N ASN A 561 -23.37 4.77 -55.40
CA ASN A 561 -24.10 5.62 -56.37
C ASN A 561 -24.95 6.75 -55.74
N ARG A 562 -24.60 7.25 -54.55
CA ARG A 562 -25.36 8.34 -53.88
C ARG A 562 -24.56 9.57 -53.50
N ARG A 563 -23.36 9.77 -54.06
CA ARG A 563 -22.55 11.00 -53.89
C ARG A 563 -22.67 12.01 -55.03
N GLU A 564 -23.24 11.66 -56.18
CA GLU A 564 -23.43 12.61 -57.29
C GLU A 564 -24.82 13.28 -57.35
N LYS A 565 -25.74 12.96 -56.43
CA LYS A 565 -27.12 13.50 -56.46
C LYS A 565 -27.47 14.45 -55.30
N LYS A 566 -26.49 14.93 -54.54
CA LYS A 566 -26.69 15.89 -53.43
C LYS A 566 -25.85 17.18 -53.53
N LEU A 567 -25.23 17.43 -54.68
CA LEU A 567 -24.63 18.74 -55.04
C LEU A 567 -25.47 19.50 -56.10
N ARG A 568 -26.71 19.06 -56.34
CA ARG A 568 -27.76 19.85 -56.96
C ARG A 568 -28.96 19.74 -56.04
N ILE A 569 -29.48 20.89 -55.59
CA ILE A 569 -30.54 21.07 -54.57
C ILE A 569 -30.01 21.09 -53.13
N PHE A 570 -29.18 22.09 -52.79
CA PHE A 570 -29.48 23.22 -51.90
C PHE A 570 -28.21 24.05 -51.72
#